data_AF-A0ABD4RWY9-F1
#
_entry.id   AF-A0ABD4RWY9-F1
#
_cell.length_a   1.000
_cell.length_b   1.000
_cell.length_c   1.000
_cell.angle_alpha   90.00
_cell.angle_beta   90.00
_cell.angle_gamma   90.00
#
_symmetry.space_group_name_H-M   'P 1'
#
loop_
_entity.id
_entity.type
_entity.pdbx_description
1 polymer ?
#
loop_
_entity_poly.entity_id
_entity_poly.type
_entity_poly.pdbx_seq_one_letter_code
_entity_poly.pdbx_strand_id
1 'polypeptide(L)'
;KASQVWRAYTLIENIEEKEDDLGKYLEIKGLINKYGKQGCNMIFRIHNEYMIEGFKSLYKIGDVGLLEGTVKSMVTSKSAGFGSRIKKSAFIFLEIEGGDEPLKDGDEILSDKNYPFTDKNIEAMREKIKEKDEKEKQRDIDKNGKTVEISDDDVPF
;
A
#
# COMPACT_ATOMS: atom_id res chain seq x y z
N LYS A 1 1.49 -18.48 -14.57
CA LYS A 1 0.40 -17.82 -13.80
C LYS A 1 0.26 -16.43 -14.38
N ALA A 2 -0.91 -16.05 -14.89
CA ALA A 2 -1.16 -14.68 -15.33
C ALA A 2 -0.95 -13.75 -14.12
N SER A 3 -0.07 -12.75 -14.25
CA SER A 3 0.08 -11.69 -13.27
C SER A 3 -1.26 -10.99 -13.12
N GLN A 4 -1.76 -10.87 -11.89
CA GLN A 4 -2.99 -10.14 -11.65
C GLN A 4 -2.68 -8.64 -11.81
N VAL A 5 -3.13 -8.07 -12.92
CA VAL A 5 -3.08 -6.63 -13.17
C VAL A 5 -4.18 -5.95 -12.36
N TRP A 6 -3.83 -4.90 -11.65
CA TRP A 6 -4.72 -4.06 -10.86
C TRP A 6 -4.79 -2.68 -11.49
N ARG A 7 -6.01 -2.19 -11.71
CA ARG A 7 -6.27 -0.83 -12.16
C ARG A 7 -7.22 -0.15 -11.17
N ALA A 8 -6.81 0.99 -10.64
CA ALA A 8 -7.57 1.70 -9.62
C ALA A 8 -7.35 3.21 -9.71
N TYR A 9 -8.43 3.98 -9.57
CA TYR A 9 -8.29 5.39 -9.27
C TYR A 9 -7.58 5.53 -7.91
N THR A 10 -6.53 6.33 -7.91
CA THR A 10 -5.59 6.47 -6.81
C THR A 10 -5.38 7.94 -6.53
N LEU A 11 -5.72 8.38 -5.32
CA LEU A 11 -5.29 9.67 -4.80
C LEU A 11 -3.85 9.56 -4.35
N ILE A 12 -2.95 10.33 -4.97
CA ILE A 12 -1.52 10.27 -4.70
C ILE A 12 -1.22 11.06 -3.43
N GLU A 13 -0.81 10.37 -2.37
CA GLU A 13 -0.54 10.97 -1.06
C GLU A 13 0.96 11.22 -0.84
N ASN A 14 1.84 10.42 -1.46
CA ASN A 14 3.27 10.61 -1.37
C ASN A 14 4.00 10.03 -2.59
N ILE A 15 5.09 10.69 -3.00
CA ILE A 15 6.00 10.24 -4.06
C ILE A 15 7.42 10.35 -3.50
N GLU A 16 8.18 9.27 -3.48
CA GLU A 16 9.52 9.23 -2.89
C GLU A 16 10.48 8.38 -3.75
N GLU A 17 11.68 8.88 -4.01
CA GLU A 17 12.73 8.09 -4.65
C GLU A 17 13.45 7.24 -3.62
N LYS A 18 13.63 5.96 -3.93
CA LYS A 18 14.28 4.96 -3.08
C LYS A 18 15.21 4.08 -3.89
N GLU A 19 15.96 3.25 -3.19
CA GLU A 19 16.86 2.27 -3.78
C GLU A 19 16.66 0.92 -3.09
N ASP A 20 16.65 -0.15 -3.88
CA ASP A 20 16.71 -1.53 -3.41
C ASP A 20 17.69 -2.35 -4.25
N ASP A 21 17.69 -3.67 -4.07
CA ASP A 21 18.62 -4.58 -4.76
C ASP A 21 18.47 -4.56 -6.30
N LEU A 22 17.37 -4.02 -6.85
CA LEU A 22 17.12 -3.87 -8.28
C LEU A 22 17.52 -2.49 -8.81
N GLY A 23 17.94 -1.57 -7.93
CA GLY A 23 18.36 -0.21 -8.27
C GLY A 23 17.40 0.85 -7.73
N LYS A 24 17.45 2.05 -8.35
CA LYS A 24 16.59 3.17 -7.99
C LYS A 24 15.16 2.92 -8.44
N TYR A 25 14.20 3.27 -7.60
CA TYR A 25 12.78 3.21 -7.93
C TYR A 25 12.01 4.40 -7.34
N LEU A 26 10.89 4.71 -7.95
CA LEU A 26 9.92 5.66 -7.41
C LEU A 26 8.86 4.90 -6.61
N GLU A 27 8.75 5.18 -5.32
CA GLU A 27 7.68 4.68 -4.45
C GLU A 27 6.53 5.70 -4.42
N ILE A 28 5.34 5.27 -4.82
CA ILE A 28 4.13 6.07 -4.74
C ILE A 28 3.21 5.45 -3.69
N LYS A 29 2.83 6.24 -2.69
CA LYS A 29 1.80 5.87 -1.74
C LYS A 29 0.51 6.54 -2.16
N GLY A 30 -0.53 5.73 -2.34
CA GLY A 30 -1.82 6.23 -2.77
C GLY A 30 -2.97 5.63 -1.99
N LEU A 31 -4.01 6.43 -1.81
CA LEU A 31 -5.29 5.98 -1.30
C LEU A 31 -6.13 5.49 -2.48
N ILE A 32 -6.60 4.26 -2.43
CA ILE A 32 -7.54 3.69 -3.41
C ILE A 32 -8.88 3.39 -2.76
N ASN A 33 -9.97 3.50 -3.52
CA ASN A 33 -11.27 2.98 -3.08
C ASN A 33 -11.49 1.58 -3.67
N LYS A 34 -11.60 0.60 -2.79
CA LYS A 34 -11.96 -0.76 -3.18
C LYS A 34 -13.48 -0.88 -3.26
N TYR A 35 -14.01 -0.94 -4.47
CA TYR A 35 -15.41 -1.27 -4.79
C TYR A 35 -16.45 -0.50 -3.94
N GLY A 36 -16.25 0.81 -3.77
CA GLY A 36 -17.24 1.70 -3.14
C GLY A 36 -17.52 1.45 -1.66
N LYS A 37 -16.73 0.62 -0.96
CA LYS A 37 -17.04 0.22 0.43
C LYS A 37 -15.92 0.53 1.42
N GLN A 38 -14.65 0.45 1.02
CA GLN A 38 -13.50 0.63 1.92
C GLN A 38 -12.32 1.26 1.17
N GLY A 39 -11.80 2.36 1.71
CA GLY A 39 -10.51 2.92 1.29
C GLY A 39 -9.36 2.02 1.76
N CYS A 40 -8.29 1.96 0.99
CA CYS A 40 -7.06 1.26 1.38
C CYS A 40 -5.85 2.05 0.90
N ASN A 41 -4.82 2.12 1.74
CA ASN A 41 -3.51 2.60 1.33
C ASN A 41 -2.82 1.51 0.50
N MET A 42 -2.26 1.90 -0.63
CA MET A 42 -1.54 1.01 -1.52
C MET A 42 -0.22 1.64 -1.92
N ILE A 43 0.77 0.78 -2.14
CA ILE A 43 2.12 1.18 -2.51
C ILE A 43 2.38 0.70 -3.93
N PHE A 44 2.74 1.64 -4.79
CA PHE A 44 3.14 1.40 -6.16
C PHE A 44 4.63 1.67 -6.31
N ARG A 45 5.27 0.96 -7.23
CA ARG A 45 6.69 1.14 -7.55
C ARG A 45 6.91 1.23 -9.05
N ILE A 46 7.88 2.05 -9.43
CA ILE A 46 8.38 2.19 -10.80
C ILE A 46 9.90 2.04 -10.76
N HIS A 47 10.46 0.99 -11.35
CA HIS A 47 11.92 0.82 -11.45
C HIS A 47 12.52 1.34 -12.78
N ASN A 48 11.69 1.55 -13.80
CA ASN A 48 12.17 2.03 -15.10
C ASN A 48 12.36 3.55 -15.09
N GLU A 49 13.58 4.03 -15.33
CA GLU A 49 13.93 5.46 -15.27
C GLU A 49 13.08 6.35 -16.20
N TYR A 50 12.83 5.93 -17.45
CA TYR A 50 11.98 6.69 -18.37
C TYR A 50 10.55 6.81 -17.85
N MET A 51 10.03 5.77 -17.22
CA MET A 51 8.70 5.81 -16.60
C MET A 51 8.68 6.65 -15.32
N ILE A 52 9.78 6.68 -14.56
CA ILE A 52 9.91 7.56 -13.39
C ILE A 52 9.84 9.03 -13.83
N GLU A 53 10.60 9.41 -14.87
CA GLU A 53 10.58 10.76 -15.42
C GLU A 53 9.20 11.11 -15.99
N GLY A 54 8.60 10.19 -16.75
CA GLY A 54 7.23 10.33 -17.25
C GLY A 54 6.23 10.55 -16.11
N PHE A 55 6.26 9.70 -15.09
CA PHE A 55 5.36 9.81 -13.94
C PHE A 55 5.49 11.15 -13.23
N LYS A 56 6.71 11.61 -12.95
CA LYS A 56 6.95 12.91 -12.31
C LYS A 56 6.53 14.10 -13.16
N SER A 57 6.60 13.98 -14.49
CA SER A 57 6.13 15.02 -15.40
C SER A 57 4.60 15.10 -15.46
N LEU A 58 3.92 13.98 -15.19
CA LEU A 58 2.47 13.85 -15.30
C LEU A 58 1.76 14.08 -13.96
N TYR A 59 2.32 13.59 -12.86
CA TYR A 59 1.65 13.52 -11.56
C TYR A 59 2.39 14.28 -10.47
N LYS A 60 1.62 14.91 -9.58
CA LYS A 60 2.08 15.48 -8.29
C LYS A 60 1.25 14.95 -7.12
N ILE A 61 1.72 15.22 -5.91
CA ILE A 61 0.97 14.92 -4.69
C ILE A 61 -0.37 15.67 -4.72
N GLY A 62 -1.45 14.96 -4.39
CA GLY A 62 -2.83 15.46 -4.43
C GLY A 62 -3.57 15.13 -5.71
N ASP A 63 -2.88 14.75 -6.79
CA ASP A 63 -3.55 14.34 -8.02
C ASP A 63 -4.26 12.99 -7.85
N VAL A 64 -5.30 12.78 -8.65
CA VAL A 64 -5.97 11.49 -8.78
C VAL A 64 -5.66 10.91 -10.15
N GLY A 65 -5.02 9.74 -10.17
CA GLY A 65 -4.67 9.01 -11.39
C GLY A 65 -5.35 7.66 -11.45
N LEU A 66 -5.71 7.21 -12.66
CA LEU A 66 -6.07 5.81 -12.88
C LEU A 66 -4.78 5.00 -13.06
N LEU A 67 -4.23 4.50 -11.96
CA LEU A 67 -2.97 3.77 -11.99
C LEU A 67 -3.20 2.30 -12.28
N GLU A 68 -2.34 1.73 -13.13
CA GLU A 68 -2.28 0.31 -13.44
C GLU A 68 -0.96 -0.29 -12.95
N GLY A 69 -1.03 -1.45 -12.31
CA GLY A 69 0.16 -2.16 -11.88
C GLY A 69 -0.06 -3.64 -11.66
N THR A 70 1.03 -4.41 -11.71
CA THR A 70 1.04 -5.84 -11.43
C THR A 70 1.33 -6.07 -9.96
N VAL A 71 0.54 -6.93 -9.29
CA VAL A 71 0.84 -7.34 -7.91
C VAL A 71 2.17 -8.09 -7.87
N LYS A 72 3.13 -7.54 -7.12
CA LYS A 72 4.39 -8.18 -6.76
C LYS A 72 4.46 -8.30 -5.24
N SER A 73 5.21 -9.30 -4.79
CA SER A 73 5.56 -9.45 -3.38
C SER A 73 7.06 -9.62 -3.27
N MET A 74 7.71 -8.81 -2.45
CA MET A 74 9.13 -8.94 -2.15
C MET A 74 9.31 -9.41 -0.72
N VAL A 75 10.12 -10.44 -0.55
CA VAL A 75 10.50 -10.92 0.78
C VAL A 75 11.82 -10.26 1.12
N THR A 76 11.80 -9.33 2.07
CA THR A 76 13.01 -8.74 2.62
C THR A 76 13.44 -9.55 3.85
N SER A 77 14.70 -9.95 3.88
CA SER A 77 15.31 -10.59 5.05
C SER A 77 16.27 -9.62 5.70
N LYS A 78 15.97 -9.20 6.94
CA LYS A 78 16.96 -8.52 7.77
C LYS A 78 17.73 -9.57 8.56
N SER A 79 19.05 -9.62 8.39
CA SER A 79 19.91 -10.33 9.32
C SER A 79 19.85 -9.58 10.65
N ALA A 80 19.22 -10.19 11.64
CA ALA A 80 19.48 -9.81 13.02
C ALA A 80 20.85 -10.44 13.38
N GLY A 81 21.69 -9.71 14.11
CA GLY A 81 23.10 -10.08 14.37
C GLY A 81 23.32 -11.51 14.88
N PHE A 82 24.58 -11.94 14.86
CA PHE A 82 25.04 -13.29 15.16
C PHE A 82 24.29 -13.93 16.36
N GLY A 83 23.54 -15.01 16.10
CA GLY A 83 22.75 -15.74 17.11
C GLY A 83 21.24 -15.48 17.12
N SER A 84 20.71 -14.57 16.30
CA SER A 84 19.26 -14.27 16.26
C SER A 84 18.57 -14.77 14.98
N ARG A 85 17.32 -15.25 15.12
CA ARG A 85 16.52 -15.77 13.98
C ARG A 85 16.32 -14.68 12.92
N ILE A 86 16.58 -15.01 11.66
CA ILE A 86 16.31 -14.15 10.51
C ILE A 86 14.81 -13.82 10.49
N LYS A 87 14.47 -12.53 10.65
CA LYS A 87 13.10 -12.05 10.42
C LYS A 87 12.93 -11.83 8.92
N LYS A 88 12.07 -12.64 8.30
CA LYS A 88 11.61 -12.45 6.92
C LYS A 88 10.32 -11.65 6.96
N SER A 89 10.29 -10.49 6.32
CA SER A 89 9.08 -9.70 6.09
C SER A 89 8.71 -9.78 4.62
N ALA A 90 7.47 -10.17 4.31
CA ALA A 90 6.93 -10.06 2.96
C ALA A 90 6.20 -8.73 2.82
N PHE A 91 6.51 -7.99 1.77
CA PHE A 91 5.86 -6.73 1.43
C PHE A 91 5.22 -6.85 0.05
N ILE A 92 3.94 -6.47 -0.06
CA ILE A 92 3.17 -6.52 -1.31
C ILE A 92 3.06 -5.10 -1.87
N PHE A 93 3.34 -4.94 -3.15
CA PHE A 93 3.22 -3.68 -3.88
C PHE A 93 2.69 -3.93 -5.30
N LEU A 94 2.28 -2.85 -5.96
CA LEU A 94 1.96 -2.86 -7.38
C LEU A 94 3.14 -2.30 -8.18
N GLU A 95 3.74 -3.11 -9.03
CA GLU A 95 4.73 -2.62 -9.99
C GLU A 95 3.99 -2.00 -11.18
N ILE A 96 4.24 -0.72 -11.44
CA ILE A 96 3.70 -0.01 -12.59
C ILE A 96 4.66 -0.29 -13.76
N GLU A 97 4.18 -1.08 -14.71
CA GLU A 97 4.92 -1.41 -15.94
C GLU A 97 4.46 -0.53 -17.13
N GLY A 98 3.50 0.39 -16.90
CA GLY A 98 2.97 1.39 -17.85
C GLY A 98 1.91 2.28 -17.17
N GLY A 99 1.52 3.42 -17.77
CA GLY A 99 0.57 4.35 -17.16
C GLY A 99 -0.28 5.14 -18.16
N ASP A 100 -1.51 5.47 -17.76
CA ASP A 100 -2.40 6.40 -18.46
C ASP A 100 -2.04 7.86 -18.12
N GLU A 101 -2.65 8.82 -18.82
CA GLU A 101 -2.50 10.25 -18.53
C GLU A 101 -3.15 10.66 -17.17
N PRO A 102 -2.63 11.73 -16.52
CA PRO A 102 -3.17 12.25 -15.27
C PRO A 102 -4.52 12.91 -15.49
N LEU A 103 -5.42 12.76 -14.53
CA LEU A 103 -6.71 13.46 -14.52
C LEU A 103 -6.50 14.83 -13.91
N LYS A 104 -6.87 15.88 -14.65
CA LYS A 104 -6.69 17.27 -14.25
C LYS A 104 -7.93 17.78 -13.52
N ASP A 105 -7.73 18.79 -12.68
CA ASP A 105 -8.84 19.58 -12.13
C ASP A 105 -9.69 20.15 -13.28
N GLY A 106 -10.95 19.71 -13.37
CA GLY A 106 -11.87 20.08 -14.45
C GLY A 106 -12.07 19.02 -15.52
N ASP A 107 -11.28 17.94 -15.54
CA ASP A 107 -11.65 16.74 -16.30
C ASP A 107 -12.93 16.17 -15.67
N GLU A 108 -14.04 16.20 -16.42
CA GLU A 108 -15.36 15.77 -15.92
C GLU A 108 -15.42 14.24 -15.74
N ILE A 109 -14.80 13.73 -14.67
CA ILE A 109 -15.06 12.39 -14.13
C ILE A 109 -16.03 12.48 -12.95
N LEU A 110 -16.40 13.68 -12.52
CA LEU A 110 -17.49 13.92 -11.56
C LEU A 110 -18.82 13.30 -12.02
N SER A 111 -19.00 13.04 -13.32
CA SER A 111 -20.14 12.30 -13.88
C SER A 111 -19.99 10.78 -13.87
N ASP A 112 -18.78 10.25 -13.65
CA ASP A 112 -18.61 8.82 -13.38
C ASP A 112 -19.13 8.56 -11.97
N LYS A 113 -20.29 7.89 -11.93
CA LYS A 113 -20.98 7.50 -10.70
C LYS A 113 -20.10 6.63 -9.78
N ASN A 114 -18.97 6.14 -10.29
CA ASN A 114 -17.99 5.33 -9.57
C ASN A 114 -16.73 6.11 -9.13
N TYR A 115 -16.61 7.41 -9.42
CA TYR A 115 -15.48 8.23 -8.96
C TYR A 115 -15.49 8.34 -7.44
N PRO A 116 -14.45 7.85 -6.74
CA PRO A 116 -14.56 7.67 -5.31
C PRO A 116 -14.00 8.82 -4.45
N PHE A 117 -13.38 9.85 -5.05
CA PHE A 117 -12.58 10.85 -4.33
C PHE A 117 -13.26 12.22 -4.21
N THR A 118 -14.51 12.26 -3.75
CA THR A 118 -15.08 13.50 -3.19
C THR A 118 -14.53 13.74 -1.78
N ASP A 119 -14.40 14.98 -1.30
CA ASP A 119 -13.90 15.31 0.04
C ASP A 119 -14.52 14.45 1.16
N LYS A 120 -15.85 14.32 1.15
CA LYS A 120 -16.60 13.50 2.11
C LYS A 120 -16.22 12.02 2.08
N ASN A 121 -15.96 11.48 0.89
CA ASN A 121 -15.56 10.09 0.72
C ASN A 121 -14.09 9.89 1.12
N ILE A 122 -13.21 10.85 0.84
CA ILE A 122 -11.81 10.83 1.27
C ILE A 122 -11.73 10.78 2.80
N GLU A 123 -12.49 11.64 3.47
CA GLU A 123 -12.57 11.66 4.94
C GLU A 123 -13.07 10.33 5.50
N ALA A 124 -14.21 9.83 5.00
CA ALA A 124 -14.76 8.54 5.42
C ALA A 124 -13.82 7.35 5.14
N MET A 125 -13.02 7.41 4.07
CA MET A 125 -12.01 6.40 3.78
C MET A 125 -10.87 6.44 4.80
N ARG A 126 -10.38 7.62 5.15
CA ARG A 126 -9.29 7.81 6.14
C ARG A 126 -9.71 7.37 7.53
N GLU A 127 -10.93 7.69 7.96
CA GLU A 127 -11.47 7.23 9.24
C GLU A 127 -11.52 5.70 9.33
N LYS A 128 -12.04 5.03 8.28
CA LYS A 128 -12.09 3.57 8.24
C LYS A 128 -10.72 2.90 8.27
N ILE A 129 -9.72 3.50 7.61
CA ILE A 129 -8.34 3.01 7.65
C ILE A 129 -7.80 3.13 9.07
N LYS A 130 -7.99 4.29 9.71
CA LYS A 130 -7.57 4.51 11.10
C LYS A 130 -8.22 3.52 12.08
N GLU A 131 -9.53 3.30 11.99
CA GLU A 131 -10.23 2.30 12.80
C GLU A 131 -9.67 0.89 12.61
N LYS A 132 -9.31 0.53 11.37
CA LYS A 132 -8.74 -0.78 11.05
C LYS A 132 -7.34 -0.92 11.65
N ASP A 133 -6.50 0.10 11.51
CA ASP A 133 -5.14 0.12 12.08
C ASP A 133 -5.18 0.03 13.61
N GLU A 134 -6.13 0.71 14.26
CA GLU A 134 -6.35 0.63 15.70
C GLU A 134 -6.81 -0.78 16.13
N LYS A 135 -7.74 -1.40 15.38
CA LYS A 135 -8.16 -2.80 15.62
C LYS A 135 -7.02 -3.80 15.44
N GLU A 136 -6.15 -3.61 14.46
CA GLU A 136 -4.98 -4.47 14.25
C GLU A 136 -3.96 -4.31 15.38
N LYS A 137 -3.66 -3.07 15.79
CA LYS A 137 -2.79 -2.80 16.96
C LYS A 137 -3.33 -3.46 18.23
N GLN A 138 -4.64 -3.36 18.49
CA GLN A 138 -5.25 -3.99 19.67
C GLN A 138 -5.13 -5.51 19.61
N ARG A 139 -5.34 -6.14 18.45
CA ARG A 139 -5.16 -7.60 18.28
C ARG A 139 -3.73 -8.05 18.51
N ASP A 140 -2.74 -7.26 18.09
CA ASP A 140 -1.34 -7.58 18.30
C ASP A 140 -0.94 -7.43 19.78
N ILE A 141 -1.52 -6.45 20.49
CA ILE A 141 -1.41 -6.32 21.94
C ILE A 141 -2.05 -7.53 22.64
N ASP A 142 -3.26 -7.94 22.26
CA ASP A 142 -3.96 -9.07 22.88
C ASP A 142 -3.22 -10.41 22.64
N LYS A 143 -2.55 -10.57 21.49
CA LYS A 143 -1.70 -11.73 21.19
C LYS A 143 -0.41 -11.74 21.99
N ASN A 144 0.22 -10.58 22.19
CA ASN A 144 1.46 -10.46 22.97
C ASN A 144 1.21 -10.37 24.49
N GLY A 145 -0.02 -10.05 24.92
CA GLY A 145 -0.44 -10.01 26.33
C GLY A 145 -0.90 -11.36 26.88
N LYS A 146 -1.16 -12.35 26.03
CA LYS A 146 -1.25 -13.77 26.43
C LYS A 146 0.17 -14.33 26.62
N THR A 147 0.86 -13.87 27.66
CA THR A 147 1.77 -14.77 28.36
C THR A 147 0.87 -15.86 28.92
N VAL A 148 0.94 -17.06 28.36
CA VAL A 148 0.38 -18.23 29.03
C VAL A 148 1.19 -18.33 30.32
N GLU A 149 0.60 -17.91 31.44
CA GLU A 149 1.06 -18.36 32.75
C GLU A 149 0.82 -19.86 32.77
N ILE A 150 1.84 -20.63 32.40
CA ILE A 150 1.90 -22.04 32.75
C ILE A 150 2.19 -22.02 34.25
N SER A 151 1.17 -22.21 35.08
CA SER A 151 1.37 -22.54 36.48
C SER A 151 1.93 -23.95 36.58
N ASP A 152 2.89 -24.18 37.49
CA ASP A 152 3.56 -25.47 37.72
C ASP A 152 2.62 -26.64 38.09
N ASP A 153 1.31 -26.40 38.21
CA ASP A 153 0.28 -27.42 38.49
C ASP A 153 -0.16 -28.25 37.25
N ASP A 154 0.27 -27.89 36.03
CA ASP A 154 -0.10 -28.60 34.80
C ASP A 154 0.90 -29.70 34.36
N VAL A 155 1.80 -30.14 35.24
CA VAL A 155 2.67 -31.31 35.00
C VAL A 155 2.04 -32.57 35.63
N PRO A 156 1.42 -33.47 34.85
CA PRO A 156 1.02 -34.78 35.38
C PRO A 156 2.27 -35.65 35.60
N PHE A 157 2.38 -36.23 36.79
CA PHE A 157 3.40 -37.21 37.20
C PHE A 157 3.47 -38.41 36.25
#